data_AF-A0A8T2BTX9-F1
#
_entry.id   AF-A0A8T2BTX9-F1
#
_cell.length_a   1.000
_cell.length_b   1.000
_cell.length_c   1.000
_cell.angle_alpha   90.00
_cell.angle_beta   90.00
_cell.angle_gamma   90.00
#
_symmetry.space_group_name_H-M   'P 1'
#
loop_
_entity.id
_entity.type
_entity.pdbx_description
1 polymer ?
#
loop_
_entity_poly.entity_id
_entity_poly.type
_entity_poly.pdbx_seq_one_letter_code
_entity_poly.pdbx_strand_id
1 'polypeptide(L)'
;MVTTSIGGALVVVARSRRIPTSPRCFCVTANSDLLRSQLDRLHAEAESTRAKANSNRLRLLRLSEAAENLRKQAAVNVQTGKENDARELLVQKKKVMQALDKAKARIELLDTLSSKLNEAISVKETQLIGNISLDLEENGENSTSGGIHIVSPKPKSTEDGVENDHTPLDSEGSQLIERNFEDYQELLDTEIMY
;
A
#
# COMPACT_ATOMS: atom_id res chain seq x y z
N MET A 1 91.73 13.28 30.72
CA MET A 1 90.67 14.31 30.63
C MET A 1 90.42 14.54 29.15
N VAL A 2 89.25 14.46 28.52
CA VAL A 2 87.85 14.38 28.92
C VAL A 2 87.07 13.95 27.64
N THR A 3 86.25 12.90 27.80
CA THR A 3 84.92 12.59 27.22
C THR A 3 84.59 12.64 25.72
N THR A 4 84.10 11.48 25.27
CA THR A 4 83.04 11.19 24.28
C THR A 4 81.90 12.20 24.18
N SER A 5 81.31 12.38 22.99
CA SER A 5 79.84 12.48 22.84
C SER A 5 79.36 12.29 21.38
N ILE A 6 78.34 11.44 21.23
CA ILE A 6 77.56 11.13 20.03
C ILE A 6 76.18 11.79 20.19
N GLY A 7 75.58 12.27 19.10
CA GLY A 7 74.14 12.56 19.01
C GLY A 7 73.87 13.83 18.22
N GLY A 8 72.87 13.93 17.36
CA GLY A 8 71.80 13.04 16.96
C GLY A 8 70.90 13.85 16.04
N ALA A 9 70.49 13.28 14.90
CA ALA A 9 69.63 13.95 13.95
C ALA A 9 68.19 14.05 14.49
N LEU A 10 67.59 15.24 14.39
CA LEU A 10 66.19 15.48 14.75
C LEU A 10 65.30 15.04 13.57
N VAL A 11 64.59 13.92 13.72
CA VAL A 11 63.52 13.52 12.80
C VAL A 11 62.21 14.12 13.29
N VAL A 12 61.64 15.04 12.52
CA VAL A 12 60.29 15.58 12.76
C VAL A 12 59.28 14.53 12.32
N VAL A 13 58.69 13.81 13.27
CA VAL A 13 57.52 12.95 13.01
C VAL A 13 56.28 13.84 12.99
N ALA A 14 55.78 14.12 11.78
CA ALA A 14 54.46 14.70 11.59
C ALA A 14 53.39 13.68 12.06
N ARG A 15 52.77 13.94 13.20
CA ARG A 15 51.60 13.19 13.66
C ARG A 15 50.38 13.57 12.82
N SER A 16 50.14 12.81 11.75
CA SER A 16 48.85 12.80 11.06
C SER A 16 47.79 12.26 12.04
N ARG A 17 47.02 13.16 12.68
CA ARG A 17 45.86 12.78 13.48
C ARG A 17 44.78 12.34 12.50
N ARG A 18 44.57 11.02 12.47
CA ARG A 18 43.49 10.37 11.73
C ARG A 18 42.16 10.99 12.16
N ILE A 19 41.44 11.54 11.20
CA ILE A 19 40.00 11.81 11.31
C ILE A 19 39.33 10.44 11.44
N PRO A 20 38.59 10.13 12.51
CA PRO A 20 37.73 8.95 12.52
C PRO A 20 36.52 9.28 11.64
N THR A 21 36.59 8.94 10.37
CA THR A 21 35.38 8.76 9.57
C THR A 21 34.72 7.49 10.08
N SER A 22 33.85 7.62 11.07
CA SER A 22 32.88 6.57 11.39
C SER A 22 32.08 6.30 10.10
N PRO A 23 32.08 5.07 9.57
CA PRO A 23 31.17 4.73 8.50
C PRO A 23 29.77 4.78 9.10
N ARG A 24 29.06 5.89 8.88
CA ARG A 24 27.64 5.99 9.20
C ARG A 24 26.95 4.77 8.60
N CYS A 25 26.19 4.09 9.44
CA CYS A 25 25.41 2.91 9.12
C CYS A 25 24.34 3.27 8.06
N PHE A 26 24.71 3.23 6.78
CA PHE A 26 23.76 3.37 5.66
C PHE A 26 23.11 2.04 5.27
N CYS A 27 23.53 0.93 5.88
CA CYS A 27 23.12 -0.42 5.50
C CYS A 27 21.84 -0.89 6.23
N VAL A 28 21.56 -0.43 7.46
CA VAL A 28 20.35 -0.85 8.21
C VAL A 28 19.11 -0.06 7.79
N THR A 29 19.24 1.25 7.54
CA THR A 29 18.12 2.09 7.04
C THR A 29 17.66 1.66 5.65
N ALA A 30 18.61 1.33 4.76
CA ALA A 30 18.32 0.79 3.43
C ALA A 30 17.49 -0.51 3.47
N ASN A 31 17.69 -1.34 4.49
CA ASN A 31 16.90 -2.56 4.69
C ASN A 31 15.46 -2.24 5.13
N SER A 32 15.27 -1.22 5.97
CA SER A 32 13.93 -0.78 6.39
C SER A 32 13.12 -0.15 5.24
N ASP A 33 13.77 0.64 4.38
CA ASP A 33 13.12 1.28 3.24
C ASP A 33 12.75 0.29 2.14
N LEU A 34 13.60 -0.70 1.89
CA LEU A 34 13.27 -1.83 1.03
C LEU A 34 12.03 -2.57 1.54
N LEU A 35 11.96 -2.80 2.86
CA LEU A 35 10.85 -3.52 3.47
C LEU A 35 9.54 -2.72 3.37
N ARG A 36 9.60 -1.39 3.56
CA ARG A 36 8.46 -0.48 3.32
C ARG A 36 7.98 -0.55 1.87
N SER A 37 8.90 -0.45 0.90
CA SER A 37 8.55 -0.55 -0.52
C SER A 37 7.90 -1.89 -0.88
N GLN A 38 8.38 -3.00 -0.30
CA GLN A 38 7.75 -4.31 -0.47
C GLN A 38 6.33 -4.35 0.10
N LEU A 39 6.11 -3.70 1.25
CA LEU A 39 4.84 -3.62 1.94
C LEU A 39 3.82 -2.79 1.13
N ASP A 40 4.24 -1.63 0.63
CA ASP A 40 3.43 -0.79 -0.27
C ASP A 40 3.00 -1.55 -1.52
N ARG A 41 3.93 -2.31 -2.11
CA ARG A 41 3.64 -3.18 -3.25
C ARG A 41 2.60 -4.25 -2.90
N LEU A 42 2.74 -4.92 -1.75
CA LEU A 42 1.78 -5.94 -1.31
C LEU A 42 0.39 -5.35 -1.07
N HIS A 43 0.30 -4.14 -0.50
CA HIS A 43 -0.98 -3.43 -0.35
C HIS A 43 -1.62 -3.14 -1.70
N ALA A 44 -0.86 -2.58 -2.65
CA ALA A 44 -1.36 -2.31 -4.00
C ALA A 44 -1.86 -3.59 -4.70
N GLU A 45 -1.13 -4.71 -4.56
CA GLU A 45 -1.55 -6.01 -5.09
C GLU A 45 -2.81 -6.54 -4.41
N ALA A 46 -2.95 -6.38 -3.08
CA ALA A 46 -4.14 -6.78 -2.32
C ALA A 46 -5.37 -5.96 -2.71
N GLU A 47 -5.24 -4.65 -2.86
CA GLU A 47 -6.31 -3.77 -3.31
C GLU A 47 -6.75 -4.10 -4.73
N SER A 48 -5.79 -4.27 -5.65
CA SER A 48 -6.07 -4.71 -7.03
C SER A 48 -6.81 -6.05 -7.07
N THR A 49 -6.40 -7.00 -6.23
CA THR A 49 -7.03 -8.33 -6.13
C THR A 49 -8.47 -8.22 -5.62
N ARG A 50 -8.71 -7.41 -4.59
CA ARG A 50 -10.05 -7.15 -4.05
C ARG A 50 -10.96 -6.47 -5.06
N ALA A 51 -10.45 -5.47 -5.79
CA ALA A 51 -11.18 -4.79 -6.85
C ALA A 51 -11.59 -5.78 -7.97
N LYS A 52 -10.66 -6.65 -8.39
CA LYS A 52 -10.95 -7.72 -9.37
C LYS A 52 -12.02 -8.69 -8.87
N ALA A 53 -11.98 -9.07 -7.59
CA ALA A 53 -13.00 -9.94 -6.99
C ALA A 53 -14.38 -9.26 -7.02
N ASN A 54 -14.46 -7.99 -6.65
CA ASN A 54 -15.70 -7.20 -6.65
C ASN A 54 -16.28 -7.03 -8.06
N SER A 55 -15.45 -6.77 -9.07
CA SER A 55 -15.89 -6.75 -10.47
C SER A 55 -16.49 -8.10 -10.89
N ASN A 56 -15.88 -9.22 -10.48
CA ASN A 56 -16.44 -10.54 -10.77
C ASN A 56 -17.75 -10.80 -10.01
N ARG A 57 -17.92 -10.29 -8.79
CA ARG A 57 -19.20 -10.34 -8.05
C ARG A 57 -20.30 -9.58 -8.78
N LEU A 58 -20.00 -8.38 -9.30
CA LEU A 58 -20.95 -7.63 -10.12
C LEU A 58 -21.33 -8.40 -11.39
N ARG A 59 -20.35 -9.00 -12.07
CA ARG A 59 -20.60 -9.86 -13.23
C ARG A 59 -21.47 -11.07 -12.87
N LEU A 60 -21.23 -11.69 -11.71
CA LEU A 60 -22.01 -12.83 -11.23
C LEU A 60 -23.48 -12.45 -11.04
N LEU A 61 -23.78 -11.28 -10.47
CA LEU A 61 -25.14 -10.77 -10.31
C LEU A 61 -25.84 -10.61 -11.68
N ARG A 62 -25.17 -9.93 -12.63
CA ARG A 62 -25.71 -9.73 -13.99
C ARG A 62 -25.95 -11.04 -14.74
N LEU A 63 -25.04 -12.01 -14.62
CA LEU A 63 -25.20 -13.33 -15.23
C LEU A 63 -26.36 -14.11 -14.60
N SER A 64 -26.55 -13.98 -13.28
CA SER A 64 -27.65 -14.63 -12.57
C SER A 64 -29.00 -14.07 -13.02
N GLU A 65 -29.09 -12.75 -13.17
CA GLU A 65 -30.26 -12.06 -13.71
C GLU A 65 -30.55 -12.50 -15.15
N ALA A 66 -29.54 -12.50 -16.02
CA ALA A 66 -29.68 -12.93 -17.41
C ALA A 66 -30.17 -14.40 -17.51
N ALA A 67 -29.65 -15.30 -16.68
CA ALA A 67 -30.09 -16.69 -16.63
C ALA A 67 -31.55 -16.83 -16.17
N GLU A 68 -32.00 -15.96 -15.26
CA GLU A 68 -33.39 -15.92 -14.81
C GLU A 68 -34.32 -15.40 -15.92
N ASN A 69 -33.93 -14.35 -16.63
CA ASN A 69 -34.69 -13.77 -17.73
C ASN A 69 -34.86 -14.77 -18.89
N LEU A 70 -33.79 -15.47 -19.27
CA LEU A 70 -33.86 -16.54 -20.27
C LEU A 70 -34.81 -17.68 -19.83
N ARG A 71 -34.81 -18.03 -18.54
CA ARG A 71 -35.74 -19.02 -18.00
C ARG A 71 -37.19 -18.54 -18.09
N LYS A 72 -37.47 -17.28 -17.73
CA LYS A 72 -38.81 -16.68 -17.81
C LYS A 72 -39.30 -16.66 -19.25
N GLN A 73 -38.47 -16.21 -20.19
CA GLN A 73 -38.82 -16.19 -21.62
C GLN A 73 -39.06 -17.58 -22.19
N ALA A 74 -38.21 -18.56 -21.84
CA ALA A 74 -38.42 -19.95 -22.26
C ALA A 74 -39.76 -20.50 -21.74
N ALA A 75 -40.14 -20.19 -20.49
CA ALA A 75 -41.42 -20.60 -19.94
C ALA A 75 -42.61 -19.98 -20.69
N VAL A 76 -42.53 -18.70 -21.05
CA VAL A 76 -43.54 -18.03 -21.89
C VAL A 76 -43.64 -18.70 -23.26
N ASN A 77 -42.51 -18.95 -23.92
CA ASN A 77 -42.49 -19.57 -25.24
C ASN A 77 -43.14 -20.97 -25.24
N VAL A 78 -42.89 -21.78 -24.21
CA VAL A 78 -43.57 -23.08 -24.03
C VAL A 78 -45.08 -22.90 -23.90
N GLN A 79 -45.55 -21.94 -23.10
CA GLN A 79 -46.99 -21.70 -22.92
C GLN A 79 -47.67 -21.22 -24.21
N THR A 80 -46.94 -20.49 -25.06
CA THR A 80 -47.44 -20.00 -26.35
C THR A 80 -47.30 -20.98 -27.51
N GLY A 81 -46.81 -22.21 -27.27
CA GLY A 81 -46.61 -23.23 -28.31
C GLY A 81 -45.43 -22.96 -29.24
N LYS A 82 -44.40 -22.24 -28.75
CA LYS A 82 -43.15 -21.94 -29.45
C LYS A 82 -42.00 -22.77 -28.86
N GLU A 83 -42.09 -24.09 -28.91
CA GLU A 83 -41.16 -24.98 -28.22
C GLU A 83 -39.73 -24.91 -28.78
N ASN A 84 -39.57 -24.66 -30.08
CA ASN A 84 -38.25 -24.54 -30.70
C ASN A 84 -37.49 -23.33 -30.14
N ASP A 85 -38.14 -22.16 -30.09
CA ASP A 85 -37.57 -20.95 -29.50
C ASP A 85 -37.25 -21.15 -28.01
N ALA A 86 -38.11 -21.86 -27.27
CA ALA A 86 -37.84 -22.19 -25.88
C ALA A 86 -36.58 -23.06 -25.72
N ARG A 87 -36.37 -24.05 -26.60
CA ARG A 87 -35.16 -24.88 -26.59
C ARG A 87 -33.92 -24.06 -26.86
N GLU A 88 -33.97 -23.11 -27.79
CA GLU A 88 -32.84 -22.21 -28.08
C GLU A 88 -32.50 -21.35 -26.86
N LEU A 89 -33.51 -20.73 -26.22
CA LEU A 89 -33.32 -19.95 -24.99
C LEU A 89 -32.70 -20.78 -23.86
N LEU A 90 -33.07 -22.05 -23.73
CA LEU A 90 -32.48 -22.96 -22.74
C LEU A 90 -31.01 -23.31 -23.07
N VAL A 91 -30.66 -23.44 -24.35
CA VAL A 91 -29.27 -23.62 -24.79
C VAL A 91 -28.45 -22.36 -24.47
N GLN A 92 -28.99 -21.17 -24.71
CA GLN A 92 -28.34 -19.91 -24.33
C GLN A 92 -28.18 -19.81 -22.81
N LYS A 93 -29.22 -20.15 -22.04
CA LYS A 93 -29.17 -20.17 -20.57
C LYS A 93 -28.07 -21.10 -20.06
N LYS A 94 -27.88 -22.27 -20.68
CA LYS A 94 -26.80 -23.19 -20.33
C LYS A 94 -25.42 -22.54 -20.49
N LYS A 95 -25.20 -21.76 -21.56
CA LYS A 95 -23.95 -20.99 -21.76
C LYS A 95 -23.76 -19.92 -20.68
N VAL A 96 -24.83 -19.20 -20.33
CA VAL A 96 -24.80 -18.20 -19.24
C VAL A 96 -24.46 -18.86 -17.91
N MET A 97 -25.05 -20.02 -17.61
CA MET A 97 -24.73 -20.78 -16.39
C MET A 97 -23.27 -21.23 -16.34
N GLN A 98 -22.68 -21.67 -17.46
CA GLN A 98 -21.24 -21.97 -17.51
C GLN A 98 -20.37 -20.74 -17.23
N ALA A 99 -20.75 -19.57 -17.74
CA ALA A 99 -20.05 -18.32 -17.45
C ALA A 99 -20.20 -17.92 -15.96
N LEU A 100 -21.36 -18.18 -15.37
CA LEU A 100 -21.66 -17.95 -13.95
C LEU A 100 -20.76 -18.82 -13.07
N ASP A 101 -20.62 -20.12 -13.36
CA ASP A 101 -19.75 -21.03 -12.61
C ASP A 101 -18.28 -20.61 -12.71
N LYS A 102 -17.83 -20.17 -13.90
CA LYS A 102 -16.48 -19.60 -14.07
C LYS A 102 -16.27 -18.34 -13.24
N ALA A 103 -17.28 -17.46 -13.15
CA ALA A 103 -17.20 -16.26 -12.33
C ALA A 103 -17.10 -16.61 -10.83
N LYS A 104 -17.87 -17.59 -10.34
CA LYS A 104 -17.77 -18.08 -8.96
C LYS A 104 -16.38 -18.62 -8.63
N ALA A 105 -15.87 -19.53 -9.46
CA ALA A 105 -14.54 -20.10 -9.26
C ALA A 105 -13.45 -19.02 -9.24
N ARG A 106 -13.58 -17.99 -10.08
CA ARG A 106 -12.65 -16.86 -10.09
C ARG A 106 -12.75 -16.00 -8.83
N ILE A 107 -13.95 -15.77 -8.30
CA ILE A 107 -14.13 -15.05 -7.03
C ILE A 107 -13.45 -15.82 -5.89
N GLU A 108 -13.70 -17.12 -5.78
CA GLU A 108 -13.08 -17.98 -4.75
C GLU A 108 -11.55 -17.96 -4.79
N LEU A 109 -10.97 -18.04 -5.99
CA LEU A 109 -9.53 -17.93 -6.18
C LEU A 109 -8.99 -16.57 -5.75
N LEU A 110 -9.67 -15.48 -6.14
CA LEU A 110 -9.25 -14.12 -5.79
C LEU A 110 -9.40 -13.85 -4.30
N ASP A 111 -10.43 -14.38 -3.65
CA ASP A 111 -10.61 -14.28 -2.20
C ASP A 111 -9.52 -15.03 -1.45
N THR A 112 -9.17 -16.24 -1.92
CA THR A 112 -8.04 -17.01 -1.39
C THR A 112 -6.72 -16.25 -1.55
N LEU A 113 -6.48 -15.65 -2.72
CA LEU A 113 -5.29 -14.84 -2.97
C LEU A 113 -5.26 -13.61 -2.07
N SER A 114 -6.40 -12.91 -1.91
CA SER A 114 -6.49 -11.75 -1.02
C SER A 114 -6.18 -12.13 0.43
N SER A 115 -6.64 -13.30 0.90
CA SER A 115 -6.28 -13.80 2.23
C SER A 115 -4.77 -14.00 2.38
N LYS A 116 -4.14 -14.65 1.40
CA LYS A 116 -2.69 -14.89 1.41
C LYS A 116 -1.87 -13.60 1.33
N LEU A 117 -2.34 -12.60 0.56
CA LEU A 117 -1.71 -11.29 0.51
C LEU A 117 -1.79 -10.59 1.87
N ASN A 118 -2.94 -10.67 2.55
CA ASN A 118 -3.08 -10.13 3.90
C ASN A 118 -2.14 -10.83 4.91
N GLU A 119 -2.00 -12.16 4.84
CA GLU A 119 -1.03 -12.90 5.67
C GLU A 119 0.41 -12.44 5.40
N ALA A 120 0.79 -12.28 4.12
CA ALA A 120 2.10 -11.80 3.75
C ALA A 120 2.37 -10.36 4.24
N ILE A 121 1.35 -9.49 4.16
CA ILE A 121 1.39 -8.14 4.72
C ILE A 121 1.64 -8.19 6.22
N SER A 122 0.86 -8.97 6.97
CA SER A 122 1.04 -9.12 8.43
C SER A 122 2.43 -9.61 8.82
N VAL A 123 2.99 -10.56 8.07
CA VAL A 123 4.37 -11.04 8.28
C VAL A 123 5.39 -9.92 8.01
N LYS A 124 5.21 -9.15 6.94
CA LYS A 124 6.11 -8.04 6.57
C LYS A 124 6.01 -6.85 7.52
N GLU A 125 4.82 -6.51 7.97
CA GLU A 125 4.57 -5.51 9.02
C GLU A 125 5.29 -5.90 10.32
N THR A 126 5.16 -7.16 10.73
CA THR A 126 5.84 -7.68 11.93
C THR A 126 7.36 -7.60 11.79
N GLN A 127 7.91 -7.94 10.62
CA GLN A 127 9.34 -7.77 10.33
C GLN A 127 9.78 -6.29 10.41
N LEU A 128 8.96 -5.38 9.87
CA LEU A 128 9.27 -3.95 9.87
C LEU A 128 9.27 -3.38 11.28
N ILE A 129 8.28 -3.75 12.10
CA ILE A 129 8.22 -3.39 13.53
C ILE A 129 9.47 -3.92 14.25
N GLY A 130 9.84 -5.18 14.02
CA GLY A 130 11.04 -5.77 14.62
C GLY A 130 12.32 -5.01 14.25
N ASN A 131 12.49 -4.66 12.98
CA ASN A 131 13.68 -3.94 12.50
C ASN A 131 13.77 -2.51 13.08
N ILE A 132 12.64 -1.80 13.17
CA ILE A 132 12.60 -0.45 13.76
C ILE A 132 12.91 -0.53 15.27
N SER A 133 12.38 -1.53 15.98
CA SER A 133 12.66 -1.72 17.41
C SER A 133 14.14 -1.99 17.69
N LEU A 134 14.85 -2.73 16.82
CA LEU A 134 16.29 -2.97 16.97
C LEU A 134 17.14 -1.71 16.74
N ASP A 135 16.74 -0.83 15.83
CA ASP A 135 17.41 0.46 15.55
C ASP A 135 17.38 1.39 16.77
N LEU A 136 16.31 1.33 17.57
CA LEU A 136 16.18 2.09 18.83
C LEU A 136 17.13 1.60 19.94
N GLU A 137 17.37 0.28 20.05
CA GLU A 137 18.24 -0.30 21.08
C GLU A 137 19.74 -0.09 20.76
N GLU A 138 20.14 -0.14 19.48
CA GLU A 138 21.55 0.05 19.06
C GLU A 138 22.06 1.48 19.30
N ASN A 139 21.16 2.47 19.32
CA ASN A 139 21.48 3.87 19.61
C ASN A 139 21.62 4.19 21.12
N GLY A 140 21.37 3.21 22.00
CA GLY A 140 21.38 3.36 23.46
C GLY A 140 22.76 3.24 24.12
N GLU A 141 23.78 2.73 23.43
CA GLU A 141 25.02 2.27 24.08
C GLU A 141 26.25 3.19 23.91
N ASN A 142 26.12 4.32 23.21
CA ASN A 142 27.28 5.20 22.94
C ASN A 142 26.98 6.70 23.00
N SER A 143 25.81 7.11 23.50
CA SER A 143 25.53 8.52 23.83
C SER A 143 25.62 8.74 25.33
N THR A 144 26.74 9.31 25.77
CA THR A 144 26.88 9.95 27.09
C THR A 144 25.66 10.80 27.40
N SER A 145 24.93 10.40 28.45
CA SER A 145 24.04 11.18 29.32
C SER A 145 23.92 12.66 28.95
N GLY A 146 23.10 12.96 27.94
CA GLY A 146 22.62 14.29 27.62
C GLY A 146 21.16 14.38 28.05
N GLY A 147 20.91 14.33 29.37
CA GLY A 147 19.58 14.43 29.93
C GLY A 147 18.87 15.69 29.42
N ILE A 148 17.64 15.53 28.94
CA ILE A 148 16.80 16.64 28.48
C ILE A 148 16.51 17.53 29.70
N HIS A 149 17.17 18.68 29.78
CA HIS A 149 16.94 19.67 30.83
C HIS A 149 15.85 20.65 30.38
N ILE A 150 14.60 20.36 30.74
CA ILE A 150 13.46 21.26 30.48
C ILE A 150 13.54 22.43 31.46
N VAL A 151 13.78 23.64 30.95
CA VAL A 151 13.76 24.88 31.74
C VAL A 151 12.39 25.53 31.59
N SER A 152 11.64 25.64 32.70
CA SER A 152 10.37 26.38 32.72
C SER A 152 10.60 27.88 32.48
N PRO A 153 9.89 28.51 31.53
CA PRO A 153 9.95 29.96 31.34
C PRO A 153 9.45 30.70 32.58
N LYS A 154 10.22 31.70 33.05
CA LYS A 154 9.79 32.58 34.15
C LYS A 154 8.59 33.43 33.72
N PRO A 155 7.53 33.54 34.55
CA PRO A 155 6.40 34.40 34.25
C PRO A 155 6.82 35.87 34.31
N LYS A 156 6.51 36.61 33.26
CA LYS A 156 6.48 38.07 33.27
C LYS A 156 5.02 38.48 33.41
N SER A 157 4.68 39.03 34.57
CA SER A 157 3.43 39.76 34.80
C SER A 157 3.44 41.04 33.98
N THR A 158 2.44 41.23 33.11
CA THR A 158 1.41 42.29 33.23
C THR A 158 0.51 42.27 31.98
N GLU A 159 -0.74 42.61 32.25
CA GLU A 159 -1.93 42.64 31.41
C GLU A 159 -1.81 43.57 30.20
N ASP A 160 -2.51 43.25 29.11
CA ASP A 160 -3.48 44.15 28.47
C ASP A 160 -4.16 43.45 27.28
N GLY A 161 -5.48 43.62 27.20
CA GLY A 161 -6.36 42.90 26.27
C GLY A 161 -6.50 43.52 24.89
N VAL A 162 -7.28 42.86 24.04
CA VAL A 162 -8.48 43.36 23.33
C VAL A 162 -8.92 42.31 22.28
N GLU A 163 -10.23 42.38 22.01
CA GLU A 163 -11.19 41.45 21.43
C GLU A 163 -11.07 41.06 19.94
N ASN A 164 -11.77 39.97 19.62
CA ASN A 164 -12.54 39.62 18.41
C ASN A 164 -11.85 39.58 17.02
N ASP A 165 -12.02 38.45 16.31
CA ASP A 165 -12.98 38.39 15.19
C ASP A 165 -13.29 36.95 14.73
N HIS A 166 -14.49 36.77 14.17
CA HIS A 166 -15.12 35.57 13.62
C HIS A 166 -14.44 35.10 12.30
N THR A 167 -14.40 33.82 11.92
CA THR A 167 -15.47 33.05 11.25
C THR A 167 -14.93 31.69 10.72
N PRO A 168 -15.81 30.71 10.43
CA PRO A 168 -15.46 29.35 9.94
C PRO A 168 -15.62 29.17 8.41
N LEU A 169 -15.25 27.97 7.91
CA LEU A 169 -15.45 27.36 6.56
C LEU A 169 -14.23 27.52 5.60
N ASP A 170 -13.81 26.60 4.71
CA ASP A 170 -14.41 25.52 3.88
C ASP A 170 -13.40 24.34 3.75
N SER A 171 -13.73 23.04 3.60
CA SER A 171 -14.63 22.31 2.70
C SER A 171 -14.32 22.38 1.19
N GLU A 172 -13.08 22.05 0.78
CA GLU A 172 -12.81 21.61 -0.60
C GLU A 172 -11.84 20.41 -0.64
N GLY A 173 -12.40 19.20 -0.74
CA GLY A 173 -11.63 17.96 -0.90
C GLY A 173 -12.29 16.91 -1.80
N SER A 174 -13.33 17.28 -2.56
CA SER A 174 -14.20 16.30 -3.24
C SER A 174 -14.23 16.38 -4.76
N GLN A 175 -13.43 17.22 -5.42
CA GLN A 175 -13.51 17.37 -6.89
C GLN A 175 -12.36 16.73 -7.69
N LEU A 176 -11.43 16.01 -7.05
CA LEU A 176 -10.28 15.40 -7.78
C LEU A 176 -10.49 13.94 -8.22
N ILE A 177 -11.65 13.33 -7.94
CA ILE A 177 -11.91 11.92 -8.25
C ILE A 177 -12.76 11.73 -9.51
N GLU A 178 -13.49 12.75 -9.95
CA GLU A 178 -14.48 12.60 -11.03
C GLU A 178 -13.89 12.68 -12.44
N ARG A 179 -12.64 13.12 -12.60
CA ARG A 179 -12.02 13.33 -13.92
C ARG A 179 -11.31 12.10 -14.51
N ASN A 180 -11.22 11.00 -13.78
CA ASN A 180 -10.49 9.80 -14.22
C ASN A 180 -11.41 8.64 -14.69
N PHE A 181 -12.73 8.84 -14.73
CA PHE A 181 -13.66 7.75 -15.09
C PHE A 181 -13.95 7.68 -16.60
N GLU A 182 -13.79 8.78 -17.34
CA GLU A 182 -14.16 8.85 -18.75
C GLU A 182 -13.08 8.23 -19.68
N ASP A 183 -11.80 8.29 -19.30
CA ASP A 183 -10.69 7.79 -20.14
C ASP A 183 -10.59 6.25 -20.20
N TYR A 184 -11.21 5.51 -19.27
CA TYR A 184 -11.18 4.04 -19.27
C TYR A 184 -12.31 3.40 -20.09
N GLN A 185 -13.34 4.17 -20.45
CA GLN A 185 -14.46 3.67 -21.22
C GLN A 185 -14.11 3.58 -22.73
N GLU A 186 -13.26 4.49 -23.23
CA GLU A 186 -12.86 4.54 -24.64
C GLU A 186 -11.85 3.42 -25.03
N LEU A 187 -11.06 2.93 -24.06
CA LEU A 187 -10.09 1.85 -24.30
C LEU A 187 -10.76 0.47 -24.48
N LEU A 188 -11.92 0.25 -23.84
CA LEU A 188 -12.63 -1.03 -23.88
C LEU A 188 -13.45 -1.22 -25.16
N ASP A 189 -13.83 -0.14 -25.84
CA ASP A 189 -14.58 -0.21 -27.09
C ASP A 189 -13.67 -0.46 -28.31
N THR A 190 -12.36 -0.20 -28.18
CA THR A 190 -11.38 -0.41 -29.27
C THR A 190 -10.92 -1.87 -29.38
N GLU A 191 -11.03 -2.65 -28.30
CA GLU A 191 -10.52 -4.04 -28.23
C GLU A 191 -11.56 -5.09 -28.69
N ILE A 192 -12.74 -4.66 -29.16
CA ILE A 192 -13.82 -5.54 -29.67
C ILE A 192 -13.79 -5.65 -31.22
N MET A 193 -12.89 -4.96 -31.91
CA MET A 193 -12.84 -4.91 -33.39
C MET A 193 -11.64 -5.63 -34.05
N TYR A 194 -11.01 -6.61 -33.38
CA TYR A 194 -10.06 -7.54 -34.00
C TYR A 194 -10.30 -9.00 -33.60
#